data_AF-A0A2Z6R1S8-F1
#
_entry.id   AF-A0A2Z6R1S8-F1
#
_cell.length_a   1.000
_cell.length_b   1.000
_cell.length_c   1.000
_cell.angle_alpha   90.00
_cell.angle_beta   90.00
_cell.angle_gamma   90.00
#
_symmetry.space_group_name_H-M   'P 1'
#
loop_
_entity.id
_entity.type
_entity.pdbx_description
1 polymer ?
#
loop_
_entity_poly.entity_id
_entity_poly.type
_entity_poly.pdbx_seq_one_letter_code
_entity_poly.pdbx_strand_id
1 'polypeptide(L)'
;MSNRLKKELEIPIRRKSNVIFKIANGNKTASLGIAEIEIELDEGLIIPTRVEIIDSGEKDLILGTDLLKYGIINLEEGILTMRIDDEEYKIPISFRKKNKEIEESSESENENNEEKENEYESESENNSEYESEDNQELYKEEEMYKELVRKHYLNESENESENELKV
;
A
#
# COMPACT_ATOMS: atom_id res chain seq x y z
N MET A 1 -1.28 1.05 10.31
CA MET A 1 -1.07 2.30 11.07
C MET A 1 -0.56 1.99 12.47
N SER A 2 0.30 2.83 13.06
CA SER A 2 0.74 2.64 14.45
C SER A 2 -0.30 3.11 15.47
N ASN A 3 -0.35 2.44 16.63
CA ASN A 3 -1.22 2.79 17.75
C ASN A 3 -0.95 4.21 18.29
N ARG A 4 0.30 4.69 18.20
CA ARG A 4 0.67 6.05 18.62
C ARG A 4 0.06 7.09 17.70
N LEU A 5 0.19 6.91 16.38
CA LEU A 5 -0.42 7.81 15.38
C LEU A 5 -1.95 7.80 15.50
N LYS A 6 -2.54 6.61 15.64
CA LYS A 6 -3.98 6.42 15.88
C LYS A 6 -4.51 7.24 17.06
N LYS A 7 -3.77 7.29 18.17
CA LYS A 7 -4.19 8.02 19.38
C LYS A 7 -4.08 9.53 19.19
N GLU A 8 -3.04 9.98 18.51
CA GLU A 8 -2.81 11.41 18.24
C GLU A 8 -3.85 12.01 17.30
N LEU A 9 -4.24 11.28 16.26
CA LEU A 9 -5.30 11.67 15.34
C LEU A 9 -6.72 11.32 15.86
N GLU A 10 -6.81 10.78 17.08
CA GLU A 10 -8.07 10.39 17.73
C GLU A 10 -8.94 9.40 16.92
N ILE A 11 -8.33 8.60 16.04
CA ILE A 11 -9.04 7.70 15.11
C ILE A 11 -9.49 6.42 15.83
N PRO A 12 -10.77 6.09 15.96
CA PRO A 12 -11.19 4.89 16.70
C PRO A 12 -10.91 3.57 15.94
N ILE A 13 -10.72 2.49 16.70
CA ILE A 13 -10.73 1.11 16.15
C ILE A 13 -12.19 0.72 15.91
N ARG A 14 -12.51 0.34 14.66
CA ARG A 14 -13.87 0.02 14.23
C ARG A 14 -14.16 -1.48 14.27
N ARG A 15 -13.15 -2.32 14.02
CA ARG A 15 -13.32 -3.79 13.94
C ARG A 15 -12.21 -4.52 14.70
N LYS A 16 -12.54 -5.71 15.21
CA LYS A 16 -11.54 -6.63 15.77
C LYS A 16 -10.73 -7.26 14.63
N SER A 17 -9.47 -7.53 14.88
CA SER A 17 -8.59 -8.31 14.00
C SER A 17 -7.85 -9.36 14.84
N ASN A 18 -7.62 -10.52 14.23
CA ASN A 18 -6.80 -11.59 14.80
C ASN A 18 -5.50 -11.79 14.01
N VAL A 19 -5.14 -10.82 13.15
CA VAL A 19 -3.95 -10.90 12.29
C VAL A 19 -2.68 -10.72 13.12
N ILE A 20 -1.66 -11.53 12.80
CA ILE A 20 -0.31 -11.41 13.35
C ILE A 20 0.63 -11.09 12.19
N PHE A 21 1.31 -9.96 12.28
CA PHE A 21 2.29 -9.52 11.30
C PHE A 21 3.68 -10.03 11.65
N LYS A 22 4.46 -10.41 10.64
CA LYS A 22 5.91 -10.54 10.73
C LYS A 22 6.54 -9.31 10.10
N ILE A 23 7.16 -8.46 10.91
CA ILE A 23 7.79 -7.21 10.48
C ILE A 23 9.14 -7.52 9.81
N ALA A 24 9.67 -6.59 9.01
CA ALA A 24 10.92 -6.76 8.27
C ALA A 24 12.15 -7.12 9.13
N ASN A 25 12.16 -6.74 10.41
CA ASN A 25 13.18 -7.14 11.39
C ASN A 25 13.00 -8.58 11.92
N GLY A 26 12.03 -9.33 11.40
CA GLY A 26 11.68 -10.69 11.80
C GLY A 26 10.76 -10.78 13.01
N ASN A 27 10.53 -9.69 13.75
CA ASN A 27 9.68 -9.69 14.93
C ASN A 27 8.21 -9.86 14.55
N LYS A 28 7.47 -10.55 15.41
CA LYS A 28 6.02 -10.69 15.26
C LYS A 28 5.29 -9.65 16.11
N THR A 29 4.24 -9.05 15.56
CA THR A 29 3.35 -8.14 16.28
C THR A 29 1.90 -8.45 15.92
N ALA A 30 1.02 -8.46 16.92
CA ALA A 30 -0.40 -8.70 16.70
C ALA A 30 -1.10 -7.38 16.36
N SER A 31 -2.11 -7.44 15.50
CA SER A 31 -3.02 -6.32 15.34
C SER A 31 -3.81 -6.06 16.63
N LEU A 32 -4.04 -4.78 16.92
CA LEU A 32 -4.95 -4.28 17.95
C LEU A 32 -6.39 -4.13 17.40
N GLY A 33 -6.56 -4.21 16.08
CA GLY A 33 -7.83 -4.06 15.37
C GLY A 33 -7.68 -3.22 14.11
N ILE A 34 -8.80 -3.00 13.42
CA ILE A 34 -8.84 -2.27 12.15
C ILE A 34 -9.50 -0.90 12.37
N ALA A 35 -8.89 0.14 11.82
CA ALA A 35 -9.50 1.45 11.65
C ALA A 35 -9.90 1.68 10.19
N GLU A 36 -10.94 2.46 10.00
CA GLU A 36 -11.37 2.96 8.69
C GLU A 36 -11.03 4.45 8.67
N ILE A 37 -10.25 4.86 7.67
CA ILE A 37 -9.70 6.22 7.54
C ILE A 37 -9.86 6.71 6.11
N GLU A 38 -9.78 8.02 5.93
CA GLU A 38 -9.65 8.68 4.63
C GLU A 38 -8.27 9.34 4.59
N ILE A 39 -7.55 9.14 3.48
CA ILE A 39 -6.21 9.70 3.27
C ILE A 39 -6.30 10.67 2.12
N GLU A 40 -6.00 11.93 2.38
CA GLU A 40 -5.78 12.94 1.35
C GLU A 40 -4.31 12.90 0.93
N LEU A 41 -4.05 12.62 -0.36
CA LEU A 41 -2.69 12.51 -0.91
C LEU A 41 -2.28 13.73 -1.74
N ASP A 42 -3.26 14.45 -2.29
CA ASP A 42 -3.13 15.69 -3.04
C ASP A 42 -4.45 16.45 -2.95
N GLU A 43 -4.49 17.71 -3.38
CA GLU A 43 -5.72 18.51 -3.37
C GLU A 43 -6.83 17.79 -4.16
N GLY A 44 -7.93 17.43 -3.48
CA GLY A 44 -9.07 16.73 -4.07
C GLY A 44 -8.90 15.20 -4.20
N LEU A 45 -7.71 14.65 -3.92
CA LEU A 45 -7.45 13.21 -3.98
C LEU A 45 -7.61 12.56 -2.60
N ILE A 46 -8.82 12.08 -2.32
CA ILE A 46 -9.17 11.40 -1.07
C ILE A 46 -9.36 9.90 -1.30
N ILE A 47 -8.64 9.08 -0.53
CA ILE A 47 -8.66 7.62 -0.64
C ILE A 47 -9.17 7.01 0.67
N PRO A 48 -10.41 6.46 0.70
CA PRO A 48 -10.87 5.67 1.84
C PRO A 48 -10.05 4.38 1.94
N THR A 49 -9.55 4.06 3.13
CA THR A 49 -8.66 2.92 3.37
C THR A 49 -8.94 2.27 4.71
N ARG A 50 -8.82 0.94 4.73
CA ARG A 50 -8.79 0.13 5.95
C ARG A 50 -7.36 -0.15 6.38
N VAL A 51 -7.05 0.15 7.63
CA VAL A 51 -5.70 -0.03 8.16
C VAL A 51 -5.71 -0.86 9.43
N GLU A 52 -4.80 -1.81 9.48
CA GLU A 52 -4.51 -2.58 10.68
C GLU A 52 -3.71 -1.73 11.67
N ILE A 53 -4.12 -1.75 12.95
CA ILE A 53 -3.47 -1.00 14.01
C ILE A 53 -2.48 -1.90 14.72
N ILE A 54 -1.20 -1.56 14.69
CA ILE A 54 -0.16 -2.31 15.39
C ILE A 54 0.52 -1.43 16.44
N ASP A 55 1.04 -2.06 17.49
CA ASP A 55 1.89 -1.34 18.45
C ASP A 55 3.32 -1.20 17.87
N SER A 56 3.79 0.03 17.78
CA SER A 56 5.11 0.38 17.24
C SER A 56 5.66 1.61 17.97
N GLY A 57 6.98 1.72 18.04
CA GLY A 57 7.66 2.88 18.59
C GLY A 57 7.44 4.15 17.76
N GLU A 58 7.28 4.01 16.45
CA GLU A 58 7.17 5.13 15.51
C GLU A 58 5.70 5.55 15.26
N LYS A 59 5.51 6.78 14.77
CA LYS A 59 4.20 7.36 14.43
C LYS A 59 3.94 7.29 12.92
N ASP A 60 3.84 6.07 12.40
CA ASP A 60 3.80 5.84 10.96
C ASP A 60 2.47 5.26 10.48
N LEU A 61 2.10 5.66 9.26
CA LEU A 61 1.12 5.00 8.42
C LEU A 61 1.87 4.29 7.28
N ILE A 62 1.69 2.98 7.18
CA ILE A 62 2.19 2.17 6.07
C ILE A 62 1.00 1.94 5.14
N LEU A 63 1.13 2.42 3.90
CA LEU A 63 0.22 2.09 2.81
C LEU A 63 0.75 0.86 2.10
N GLY A 64 -0.12 -0.13 1.91
CA GLY A 64 0.24 -1.35 1.21
C GLY A 64 0.41 -1.12 -0.29
N THR A 65 0.69 -2.20 -1.00
CA THR A 65 0.73 -2.20 -2.47
C THR A 65 -0.65 -2.17 -3.10
N ASP A 66 -1.71 -2.31 -2.30
CA ASP A 66 -3.10 -2.13 -2.70
C ASP A 66 -3.38 -0.73 -3.25
N LEU A 67 -2.67 0.29 -2.76
CA LEU A 67 -2.71 1.64 -3.33
C LEU A 67 -2.31 1.68 -4.82
N LEU A 68 -1.42 0.76 -5.24
CA LEU A 68 -0.92 0.70 -6.62
C LEU A 68 -1.96 0.14 -7.61
N LYS A 69 -3.13 -0.30 -7.14
CA LYS A 69 -4.27 -0.57 -8.02
C LYS A 69 -4.69 0.69 -8.79
N TYR A 70 -4.45 1.87 -8.21
CA TYR A 70 -4.82 3.16 -8.77
C TYR A 70 -3.65 3.91 -9.41
N GLY A 71 -2.41 3.39 -9.34
CA GLY A 71 -1.25 4.17 -9.78
C GLY A 71 0.06 3.42 -9.93
N ILE A 72 1.01 4.08 -10.57
CA ILE A 72 2.34 3.55 -10.91
C ILE A 72 3.39 4.44 -10.27
N ILE A 73 4.38 3.81 -9.62
CA ILE A 73 5.54 4.51 -9.07
C ILE A 73 6.66 4.53 -10.12
N ASN A 74 7.09 5.72 -10.52
CA ASN A 74 8.32 5.95 -11.25
C ASN A 74 9.44 6.32 -10.26
N LEU A 75 10.36 5.38 -10.01
CA LEU A 75 11.50 5.58 -9.11
C LEU A 75 12.62 6.42 -9.75
N GLU A 76 12.69 6.55 -11.06
CA GLU A 76 13.69 7.40 -11.71
C GLU A 76 13.31 8.87 -11.55
N GLU A 77 12.02 9.17 -11.76
CA GLU A 77 11.48 10.53 -11.62
C GLU A 77 11.08 10.88 -10.18
N GLY A 78 10.91 9.87 -9.31
CA GLY A 78 10.45 10.08 -7.94
C GLY A 78 8.98 10.53 -7.89
N ILE A 79 8.14 9.96 -8.74
CA ILE A 79 6.72 10.35 -8.89
C ILE A 79 5.84 9.11 -8.76
N LEU A 80 4.76 9.22 -7.99
CA LEU A 80 3.60 8.33 -8.03
C LEU A 80 2.55 8.97 -8.93
N THR A 81 2.23 8.32 -10.05
CA THR A 81 1.15 8.75 -10.95
C THR A 81 -0.08 7.92 -10.65
N MET A 82 -1.18 8.54 -10.23
CA MET A 82 -2.45 7.87 -9.95
C MET A 82 -3.53 8.30 -10.94
N ARG A 83 -4.43 7.38 -11.29
CA ARG A 83 -5.60 7.67 -12.11
C ARG A 83 -6.87 7.22 -11.40
N ILE A 84 -7.72 8.19 -11.06
CA ILE A 84 -9.01 7.98 -10.37
C ILE A 84 -10.05 8.85 -11.06
N ASP A 85 -11.22 8.30 -11.37
CA ASP A 85 -12.34 9.02 -12.01
C ASP A 85 -11.94 9.83 -13.26
N ASP A 86 -11.08 9.24 -14.10
CA ASP A 86 -10.50 9.83 -15.31
C ASP A 86 -9.56 11.04 -15.10
N GLU A 87 -9.24 11.40 -13.85
CA GLU A 87 -8.23 12.39 -13.50
C GLU A 87 -6.87 11.76 -13.23
N GLU A 88 -5.79 12.48 -13.58
CA GLU A 88 -4.40 12.05 -13.36
C GLU A 88 -3.74 12.93 -12.29
N TYR A 89 -3.26 12.29 -11.23
CA TYR A 89 -2.56 12.93 -10.12
C TYR A 89 -1.09 12.54 -10.13
N LYS A 90 -0.18 13.52 -9.90
CA LYS A 90 1.27 13.30 -9.87
C LYS A 90 1.84 13.71 -8.53
N ILE A 91 2.03 12.73 -7.66
CA ILE A 91 2.47 12.93 -6.29
C ILE A 91 3.99 12.73 -6.21
N PRO A 92 4.77 13.72 -5.75
CA PRO A 92 6.20 13.54 -5.56
C PRO A 92 6.46 12.58 -4.39
N ILE A 93 7.36 11.62 -4.59
CA ILE A 93 7.76 10.63 -3.58
C ILE A 93 9.25 10.66 -3.32
N SER A 94 9.64 10.27 -2.11
CA SER A 94 11.04 10.06 -1.74
C SER A 94 11.28 8.60 -1.43
N PHE A 95 12.39 8.04 -1.92
CA PHE A 95 12.79 6.66 -1.63
C PHE A 95 14.26 6.59 -1.25
N ARG A 96 14.63 5.54 -0.52
CA ARG A 96 16.02 5.24 -0.17
C ARG A 96 16.46 4.00 -0.95
N LYS A 97 17.48 4.16 -1.80
CA LYS A 97 18.19 3.02 -2.40
C LYS A 97 19.14 2.45 -1.36
N LYS A 98 18.99 1.18 -1.02
CA LYS A 98 20.01 0.46 -0.26
C LYS A 98 21.02 -0.04 -1.29
N ASN A 99 22.18 0.61 -1.37
CA ASN A 99 23.29 0.07 -2.15
C ASN A 99 23.69 -1.24 -1.46
N LYS A 100 23.36 -2.37 -2.08
CA LYS A 100 24.06 -3.62 -1.81
C LYS A 100 25.40 -3.44 -2.51
N GLU A 101 26.43 -3.03 -1.78
CA GLU A 101 27.79 -3.36 -2.19
C GLU A 101 27.83 -4.88 -2.25
N ILE A 102 27.73 -5.42 -3.46
CA ILE A 102 28.26 -6.74 -3.73
C ILE A 102 29.75 -6.50 -3.58
N GLU A 103 30.35 -6.99 -2.50
CA GLU A 103 31.80 -7.12 -2.43
C GLU A 103 32.19 -8.08 -3.57
N GLU A 104 32.47 -7.52 -4.74
CA GLU A 104 33.31 -8.19 -5.72
C GLU A 104 34.67 -8.33 -5.03
N SER A 105 34.92 -9.51 -4.45
CA SER A 105 36.29 -9.90 -4.13
C SER A 105 37.10 -9.78 -5.42
N SER A 106 37.92 -8.75 -5.46
CA SER A 106 38.91 -8.51 -6.50
C SER A 106 39.92 -9.64 -6.46
N GLU A 107 39.71 -10.68 -7.26
CA GLU A 107 40.78 -11.54 -7.74
C GLU A 107 41.13 -11.11 -9.16
N SER A 108 42.35 -10.62 -9.28
CA SER A 108 42.96 -10.03 -10.46
C SER A 108 42.91 -10.93 -11.70
N GLU A 109 42.58 -10.28 -12.82
CA GLU A 109 42.92 -10.57 -14.22
C GLU A 109 43.53 -11.95 -14.53
N ASN A 110 42.79 -12.77 -15.27
CA ASN A 110 43.38 -13.51 -16.39
C ASN A 110 42.35 -13.74 -17.48
N GLU A 111 42.59 -13.13 -18.64
CA GLU A 111 41.91 -13.42 -19.89
C GLU A 111 42.10 -14.90 -20.25
N ASN A 112 41.01 -15.65 -20.36
CA ASN A 112 40.91 -16.66 -21.41
C ASN A 112 39.45 -16.98 -21.73
N ASN A 113 39.15 -16.70 -22.98
CA ASN A 113 37.94 -17.00 -23.70
C ASN A 113 37.88 -18.52 -23.94
N GLU A 114 36.88 -19.22 -23.44
CA GLU A 114 36.49 -20.52 -23.99
C GLU A 114 35.03 -20.85 -23.61
N GLU A 115 34.21 -20.93 -24.65
CA GLU A 115 32.86 -21.50 -24.64
C GLU A 115 32.87 -22.89 -23.98
N LYS A 116 31.94 -23.15 -23.04
CA LYS A 116 31.33 -24.48 -22.90
C LYS A 116 30.10 -24.48 -22.01
N GLU A 117 29.11 -25.19 -22.54
CA GLU A 117 27.86 -25.65 -21.96
C GLU A 117 28.01 -26.29 -20.57
N ASN A 118 26.83 -26.60 -19.99
CA ASN A 118 26.53 -27.47 -18.85
C ASN A 118 26.08 -26.68 -17.61
N GLU A 119 24.99 -26.98 -16.92
CA GLU A 119 23.97 -28.01 -17.05
C GLU A 119 22.86 -27.54 -16.08
N TYR A 120 21.60 -27.51 -16.53
CA TYR A 120 20.48 -27.19 -15.65
C TYR A 120 20.27 -28.38 -14.71
N GLU A 121 20.78 -28.31 -13.48
CA GLU A 121 20.32 -29.19 -12.42
C GLU A 121 18.97 -28.69 -11.92
N SER A 122 17.93 -29.27 -12.51
CA SER A 122 16.55 -29.16 -12.07
C SER A 122 16.34 -29.95 -10.78
N GLU A 123 16.18 -29.27 -9.65
CA GLU A 123 15.40 -29.81 -8.54
C GLU A 123 14.00 -29.19 -8.58
N SER A 124 13.09 -29.89 -9.26
CA SER A 124 11.66 -29.70 -9.07
C SER A 124 11.27 -30.27 -7.71
N GLU A 125 10.46 -29.53 -6.95
CA GLU A 125 9.41 -29.97 -6.01
C GLU A 125 9.12 -28.79 -5.06
N ASN A 126 7.93 -28.26 -4.84
CA ASN A 126 6.59 -28.61 -5.26
C ASN A 126 5.78 -27.32 -5.39
N ASN A 127 4.97 -27.25 -6.43
CA ASN A 127 3.92 -26.28 -6.63
C ASN A 127 2.84 -26.47 -5.54
N SER A 128 2.62 -25.47 -4.70
CA SER A 128 1.36 -25.35 -3.95
C SER A 128 0.75 -23.98 -4.26
N GLU A 129 0.12 -23.91 -5.43
CA GLU A 129 -1.24 -23.41 -5.62
C GLU A 129 -1.76 -22.55 -4.46
N TYR A 130 -1.56 -21.22 -4.58
CA TYR A 130 -2.33 -20.24 -3.81
C TYR A 130 -3.75 -20.20 -4.38
N GLU A 131 -4.59 -21.17 -4.02
CA GLU A 131 -6.05 -20.95 -4.06
C GLU A 131 -6.43 -20.23 -2.76
N SER A 132 -6.38 -18.90 -2.79
CA SER A 132 -7.01 -18.07 -1.78
C SER A 132 -8.51 -17.95 -2.09
N GLU A 133 -9.34 -18.36 -1.13
CA GLU A 133 -10.81 -18.16 -1.10
C GLU A 133 -11.20 -16.65 -1.05
N ASP A 134 -10.21 -15.74 -1.11
CA ASP A 134 -10.32 -14.27 -0.94
C ASP A 134 -11.05 -13.54 -2.07
N ASN A 135 -11.28 -14.19 -3.22
CA ASN A 135 -11.92 -13.49 -4.35
C ASN A 135 -13.31 -12.93 -3.97
N GLN A 136 -14.11 -13.64 -3.18
CA GLN A 136 -15.43 -13.15 -2.76
C GLN A 136 -15.38 -12.01 -1.74
N GLU A 137 -14.34 -11.93 -0.92
CA GLU A 137 -14.18 -10.86 0.07
C GLU A 137 -13.66 -9.58 -0.59
N LEU A 138 -12.78 -9.72 -1.59
CA LEU A 138 -12.27 -8.64 -2.43
C LEU A 138 -13.40 -7.90 -3.19
N TYR A 139 -14.34 -8.63 -3.80
CA TYR A 139 -15.48 -8.04 -4.51
C TYR A 139 -16.41 -7.25 -3.60
N LYS A 140 -16.63 -7.73 -2.36
CA LYS A 140 -17.45 -7.03 -1.37
C LYS A 140 -16.76 -5.77 -0.85
N GLU A 141 -15.43 -5.78 -0.79
CA GLU A 141 -14.65 -4.62 -0.42
C GLU A 141 -14.73 -3.52 -1.49
N GLU A 142 -14.59 -3.89 -2.76
CA GLU A 142 -14.64 -2.96 -3.89
C GLU A 142 -15.99 -2.24 -3.99
N GLU A 143 -17.11 -2.97 -3.84
CA GLU A 143 -18.47 -2.38 -3.82
C GLU A 143 -18.65 -1.41 -2.65
N MET A 144 -18.10 -1.73 -1.49
CA MET A 144 -18.16 -0.85 -0.33
C MET A 144 -17.34 0.43 -0.52
N TYR A 145 -16.15 0.34 -1.15
CA TYR A 145 -15.35 1.52 -1.49
C TYR A 145 -16.09 2.43 -2.47
N LYS A 146 -16.72 1.87 -3.52
CA LYS A 146 -17.54 2.62 -4.47
C LYS A 146 -18.70 3.35 -3.78
N GLU A 147 -19.37 2.69 -2.84
CA GLU A 147 -20.49 3.29 -2.10
C GLU A 147 -20.04 4.41 -1.13
N LEU A 148 -18.86 4.29 -0.51
CA LEU A 148 -18.29 5.34 0.34
C LEU A 148 -17.93 6.60 -0.46
N VAL A 149 -17.20 6.41 -1.57
CA VAL A 149 -16.83 7.51 -2.48
C VAL A 149 -18.09 8.21 -2.99
N ARG A 150 -19.10 7.44 -3.43
CA ARG A 150 -20.38 7.99 -3.92
C ARG A 150 -21.11 8.84 -2.87
N LYS A 151 -21.14 8.40 -1.61
CA LYS A 151 -21.79 9.16 -0.52
C LYS A 151 -21.06 10.45 -0.19
N HIS A 152 -19.74 10.45 -0.28
CA HIS A 152 -18.94 11.65 -0.03
C HIS A 152 -19.29 12.76 -1.04
N TYR A 153 -19.29 12.43 -2.34
CA TYR A 153 -19.60 13.40 -3.40
C TYR A 153 -21.08 13.83 -3.45
N LEU A 154 -22.02 12.96 -3.08
CA LEU A 154 -23.45 13.34 -3.03
C LEU A 154 -23.75 14.29 -1.87
N ASN A 155 -23.10 14.14 -0.72
CA ASN A 155 -23.30 15.02 0.44
C ASN A 155 -22.77 16.45 0.21
N GLU A 156 -21.81 16.64 -0.68
CA GLU A 156 -21.34 17.99 -1.06
C GLU A 156 -22.35 18.70 -1.98
N SER A 157 -23.05 17.95 -2.85
CA SER A 157 -24.05 18.51 -3.76
C SER A 157 -25.37 18.94 -3.10
N GLU A 158 -25.72 18.37 -1.93
CA GLU A 158 -26.95 18.77 -1.21
C GLU A 158 -26.74 20.02 -0.34
N ASN A 159 -25.51 20.30 0.10
CA ASN A 159 -25.21 21.47 0.95
C ASN A 159 -25.09 22.80 0.18
N GLU A 160 -24.86 22.78 -1.13
CA GLU A 160 -24.86 24.01 -1.94
C GLU A 160 -26.28 24.49 -2.33
N SER A 161 -27.29 23.62 -2.24
CA SER A 161 -28.66 23.96 -2.65
C SER A 161 -29.51 24.65 -1.56
N GLU A 162 -29.09 24.62 -0.29
CA GLU A 162 -29.83 25.26 0.81
C GLU A 162 -29.43 26.73 1.08
N ASN A 163 -28.38 27.26 0.43
CA ASN A 163 -27.87 28.60 0.73
C ASN A 163 -28.31 29.71 -0.25
N GLU A 164 -29.11 29.40 -1.28
CA GLU A 164 -29.62 30.41 -2.25
C GLU A 164 -31.07 30.90 -1.97
N LEU A 165 -31.70 30.51 -0.86
CA LEU A 165 -33.10 30.91 -0.54
C LEU A 165 -33.26 31.88 0.65
N LYS A 166 -32.20 32.60 1.05
CA LYS A 166 -32.32 33.73 1.98
C LYS A 166 -31.70 35.01 1.41
N VAL A 167 -32.47 35.71 0.57
CA VAL A 167 -32.31 37.15 0.30
C VAL A 167 -33.62 37.85 0.63
#